data_AF-A0A0S3TXM0-F1
#
_entry.id   AF-A0A0S3TXM0-F1
#
_cell.length_a   1.000
_cell.length_b   1.000
_cell.length_c   1.000
_cell.angle_alpha   90.00
_cell.angle_beta   90.00
_cell.angle_gamma   90.00
#
_symmetry.space_group_name_H-M   'P 1'
#
loop_
_entity.id
_entity.type
_entity.pdbx_description
1 polymer ?
#
loop_
_entity_poly.entity_id
_entity_poly.type
_entity_poly.pdbx_seq_one_letter_code
_entity_poly.pdbx_strand_id
1 'polypeptide(L)'
;MYLPFRSTPAENRLPAKPTLLQPQNSVIRSRSFRHRDRIPAVPNRLWSIESGYVRSLTWDETGTIAALGIWGTGDIVGHQLSKIQPYQIECLTPVLVREIPLSGDCVHLLLSHLQQMEILLSLASIKQASDRLMSLLEWLSQRFGELNDQGYVIDVPLTHQSISELIGSTRVTVTRILNQLERESKIQQLRQHRILLRSFVNR
;
A
#
# COMPACT_ATOMS: atom_id res chain seq x y z
N MET A 1 -50.12 27.34 35.39
CA MET A 1 -49.91 26.97 36.81
C MET A 1 -48.48 26.47 36.92
N TYR A 2 -47.61 27.28 37.53
CA TYR A 2 -46.16 27.07 37.62
C TYR A 2 -45.82 26.03 38.70
N LEU A 3 -44.81 25.20 38.45
CA LEU A 3 -44.07 24.47 39.50
C LEU A 3 -42.57 24.85 39.41
N PRO A 4 -41.88 25.03 40.55
CA PRO A 4 -40.62 25.74 40.59
C PRO A 4 -39.39 24.85 40.34
N PHE A 5 -38.41 25.48 39.69
CA PHE A 5 -37.05 25.05 39.47
C PHE A 5 -36.33 24.81 40.81
N ARG A 6 -35.81 23.60 41.06
CA ARG A 6 -34.84 23.34 42.13
C ARG A 6 -33.44 23.31 41.53
N SER A 7 -32.68 24.37 41.78
CA SER A 7 -31.25 24.49 41.47
C SER A 7 -30.40 23.81 42.55
N THR A 8 -29.66 22.77 42.19
CA THR A 8 -28.51 22.26 42.93
C THR A 8 -27.24 22.99 42.46
N PRO A 9 -26.34 23.42 43.36
CA PRO A 9 -25.06 23.99 42.94
C PRO A 9 -24.10 22.85 42.56
N ALA A 10 -23.81 22.70 41.28
CA ALA A 10 -22.71 21.87 40.83
C ALA A 10 -21.39 22.60 41.14
N GLU A 11 -20.53 21.95 41.93
CA GLU A 11 -19.16 22.36 42.22
C GLU A 11 -18.41 22.65 40.92
N ASN A 12 -18.00 23.91 40.75
CA ASN A 12 -17.14 24.34 39.65
C ASN A 12 -15.69 23.95 39.98
N ARG A 13 -15.32 22.69 39.75
CA ARG A 13 -13.92 22.25 39.72
C ARG A 13 -13.39 22.37 38.30
N LEU A 14 -12.53 23.37 38.08
CA LEU A 14 -11.71 23.51 36.88
C LEU A 14 -11.00 22.18 36.57
N PRO A 15 -11.03 21.66 35.33
CA PRO A 15 -10.24 20.50 34.99
C PRO A 15 -8.75 20.84 35.14
N ALA A 16 -8.02 19.96 35.81
CA ALA A 16 -6.57 20.06 35.97
C ALA A 16 -5.91 20.30 34.61
N LYS A 17 -4.96 21.24 34.56
CA LYS A 17 -4.12 21.49 33.39
C LYS A 17 -3.56 20.16 32.88
N PRO A 18 -3.62 19.87 31.56
CA PRO A 18 -3.00 18.67 31.03
C PRO A 18 -1.50 18.73 31.31
N THR A 19 -1.04 17.85 32.18
CA THR A 19 0.36 17.57 32.41
C THR A 19 0.99 17.27 31.07
N LEU A 20 1.96 18.11 30.66
CA LEU A 20 2.80 17.85 29.49
C LEU A 20 3.50 16.50 29.71
N LEU A 21 2.97 15.45 29.08
CA LEU A 21 3.63 14.16 29.02
C LEU A 21 4.93 14.36 28.25
N GLN A 22 6.05 14.22 28.96
CA GLN A 22 7.38 14.17 28.38
C GLN A 22 7.42 13.09 27.29
N PRO A 23 8.21 13.28 26.21
CA PRO A 23 8.26 12.32 25.12
C PRO A 23 8.75 10.97 25.65
N GLN A 24 7.86 9.97 25.62
CA GLN A 24 8.25 8.60 25.88
C GLN A 24 9.21 8.20 24.77
N ASN A 25 10.49 8.01 25.12
CA ASN A 25 11.51 7.40 24.28
C ASN A 25 10.99 6.02 23.80
N SER A 26 10.26 5.99 22.69
CA SER A 26 9.80 4.76 22.07
C SER A 26 11.00 4.13 21.39
N VAL A 27 11.52 3.05 21.95
CA VAL A 27 12.55 2.23 21.31
C VAL A 27 12.02 1.83 19.93
N ILE A 28 12.59 2.44 18.90
CA ILE A 28 12.29 2.16 17.51
C ILE A 28 12.82 0.76 17.21
N ARG A 29 11.93 -0.21 16.98
CA ARG A 29 12.29 -1.61 16.69
C ARG A 29 12.28 -1.85 15.19
N SER A 30 13.45 -2.12 14.63
CA SER A 30 13.55 -2.65 13.27
C SER A 30 13.30 -4.16 13.27
N ARG A 31 12.61 -4.65 12.24
CA ARG A 31 12.34 -6.08 12.04
C ARG A 31 12.52 -6.46 10.58
N SER A 32 13.06 -7.65 10.35
CA SER A 32 13.21 -8.23 9.01
C SER A 32 12.20 -9.36 8.80
N PHE A 33 11.63 -9.42 7.61
CA PHE A 33 10.71 -10.46 7.14
C PHE A 33 11.23 -11.08 5.85
N ARG A 34 10.99 -12.36 5.64
CA ARG A 34 11.34 -13.09 4.42
C ARG A 34 10.24 -12.92 3.37
N HIS A 35 10.54 -13.30 2.13
CA HIS A 35 9.53 -13.40 1.07
C HIS A 35 8.38 -14.32 1.52
N ARG A 36 7.13 -13.87 1.29
CA ARG A 36 5.85 -14.48 1.71
C ARG A 36 5.55 -14.44 3.20
N ASP A 37 6.43 -13.90 4.03
CA ASP A 37 6.09 -13.63 5.42
C ASP A 37 4.98 -12.57 5.49
N ARG A 38 4.20 -12.65 6.56
CA ARG A 38 3.13 -11.70 6.85
C ARG A 38 3.61 -10.68 7.87
N ILE A 39 3.39 -9.41 7.59
CA ILE A 39 3.68 -8.35 8.57
C ILE A 39 2.53 -8.33 9.60
N PRO A 40 2.83 -8.49 10.90
CA PRO A 40 1.80 -8.59 11.92
C PRO A 40 1.19 -7.22 12.26
N ALA A 41 -0.06 -7.26 12.74
CA ALA A 41 -0.69 -6.11 13.37
C ALA A 41 0.02 -5.75 14.68
N VAL A 42 0.22 -4.44 14.90
CA VAL A 42 0.67 -3.91 16.19
C VAL A 42 -0.32 -2.81 16.62
N PRO A 43 -0.83 -2.85 17.87
CA PRO A 43 -1.73 -1.82 18.37
C PRO A 43 -1.09 -0.43 18.33
N ASN A 44 -1.81 0.58 17.82
CA ASN A 44 -1.41 2.00 17.77
C ASN A 44 -0.04 2.27 17.10
N ARG A 45 0.41 1.37 16.23
CA ARG A 45 1.70 1.47 15.53
C ARG A 45 1.51 1.16 14.05
N LEU A 46 2.41 1.71 13.25
CA LEU A 46 2.58 1.40 11.84
C LEU A 46 3.98 0.84 11.60
N TRP A 47 4.17 0.29 10.41
CA TRP A 47 5.46 -0.13 9.89
C TRP A 47 5.87 0.84 8.78
N SER A 48 7.03 1.45 8.90
CA SER A 48 7.71 2.14 7.80
C SER A 48 8.63 1.15 7.10
N ILE A 49 8.58 1.10 5.78
CA ILE A 49 9.39 0.17 4.98
C ILE A 49 10.75 0.80 4.69
N GLU A 50 11.81 0.16 5.14
CA GLU A 50 13.20 0.59 4.90
C GLU A 50 13.77 -0.02 3.63
N SER A 51 13.36 -1.25 3.32
CA SER A 51 13.77 -1.93 2.10
C SER A 51 12.78 -3.03 1.72
N GLY A 52 12.69 -3.30 0.42
CA GLY A 52 11.87 -4.37 -0.13
C GLY A 52 10.44 -3.93 -0.44
N TYR A 53 9.64 -4.89 -0.90
CA TYR A 53 8.27 -4.65 -1.35
C TYR A 53 7.29 -5.54 -0.61
N VAL A 54 6.13 -4.99 -0.29
CA VAL A 54 4.99 -5.71 0.27
C VAL A 54 3.75 -5.42 -0.55
N ARG A 55 2.75 -6.27 -0.40
CA ARG A 55 1.40 -6.00 -0.87
C ARG A 55 0.40 -6.09 0.27
N SER A 56 -0.61 -5.25 0.23
CA SER A 56 -1.79 -5.39 1.08
C SER A 56 -2.88 -6.12 0.33
N LEU A 57 -3.58 -7.04 0.99
CA LEU A 57 -4.58 -7.91 0.35
C LEU A 57 -5.76 -8.21 1.28
N THR A 58 -6.89 -8.49 0.65
CA THR A 58 -8.15 -8.97 1.24
C THR A 58 -8.67 -10.14 0.41
N TRP A 59 -9.65 -10.88 0.93
CA TRP A 59 -10.36 -11.89 0.18
C TRP A 59 -11.82 -11.98 0.63
N ASP A 60 -12.68 -12.41 -0.28
CA ASP A 60 -14.10 -12.63 0.01
C ASP A 60 -14.35 -14.00 0.66
N GLU A 61 -15.63 -14.31 0.91
CA GLU A 61 -16.07 -15.58 1.50
C GLU A 61 -15.69 -16.81 0.64
N THR A 62 -15.47 -16.62 -0.67
CA THR A 62 -15.04 -17.68 -1.59
C THR A 62 -13.53 -17.89 -1.59
N GLY A 63 -12.78 -17.01 -0.91
CA GLY A 63 -11.32 -17.00 -0.93
C GLY A 63 -10.74 -16.29 -2.16
N THR A 64 -11.54 -15.55 -2.93
CA THR A 64 -11.06 -14.77 -4.07
C THR A 64 -10.26 -13.59 -3.55
N ILE A 65 -8.96 -13.56 -3.86
CA ILE A 65 -8.03 -12.53 -3.39
C ILE A 65 -8.16 -11.26 -4.23
N ALA A 66 -8.20 -10.12 -3.55
CA ALA A 66 -7.99 -8.81 -4.14
C ALA A 66 -6.77 -8.13 -3.49
N ALA A 67 -5.85 -7.66 -4.31
CA ALA A 67 -4.73 -6.86 -3.84
C ALA A 67 -5.15 -5.39 -3.77
N LEU A 68 -4.94 -4.78 -2.60
CA LEU A 68 -5.31 -3.40 -2.30
C LEU A 68 -4.19 -2.40 -2.64
N GLY A 69 -2.98 -2.88 -2.88
CA GLY A 69 -1.84 -2.04 -3.24
C GLY A 69 -0.50 -2.73 -3.08
N ILE A 70 0.54 -2.09 -3.63
CA ILE A 70 1.96 -2.43 -3.46
C ILE A 70 2.65 -1.28 -2.77
N TRP A 71 3.51 -1.60 -1.82
CA TRP A 71 4.21 -0.65 -0.97
C TRP A 71 5.70 -1.00 -0.92
N GLY A 72 6.55 0.01 -0.99
CA GLY A 72 8.01 -0.13 -1.03
C GLY A 72 8.71 0.81 -0.06
N THR A 73 10.03 0.96 -0.22
CA THR A 73 10.85 1.84 0.61
C THR A 73 10.26 3.24 0.74
N GLY A 74 10.19 3.74 1.98
CA GLY A 74 9.61 5.04 2.32
C GLY A 74 8.10 5.03 2.57
N ASP A 75 7.38 4.00 2.12
CA ASP A 75 5.96 3.87 2.41
C ASP A 75 5.72 3.40 3.85
N ILE A 76 4.49 3.65 4.31
CA ILE A 76 3.95 3.06 5.54
C ILE A 76 2.89 2.01 5.23
N VAL A 77 2.88 0.97 6.06
CA VAL A 77 1.85 -0.07 6.07
C VAL A 77 1.45 -0.42 7.50
N GLY A 78 0.24 -0.92 7.67
CA GLY A 78 -0.22 -1.41 8.95
C GLY A 78 -1.72 -1.62 8.98
N HIS A 79 -2.17 -2.51 9.86
CA HIS A 79 -3.59 -2.81 10.02
C HIS A 79 -4.43 -1.59 10.46
N GLN A 80 -3.79 -0.57 11.06
CA GLN A 80 -4.48 0.66 11.46
C GLN A 80 -4.95 1.51 10.26
N LEU A 81 -4.36 1.29 9.08
CA LEU A 81 -4.71 2.03 7.85
C LEU A 81 -5.98 1.49 7.18
N SER A 82 -6.50 0.33 7.60
CA SER A 82 -7.62 -0.34 6.95
C SER A 82 -8.68 -0.79 7.96
N LYS A 83 -9.94 -0.70 7.56
CA LYS A 83 -11.07 -1.32 8.25
C LYS A 83 -11.57 -2.59 7.56
N ILE A 84 -11.00 -2.93 6.39
CA ILE A 84 -11.37 -4.12 5.64
C ILE A 84 -10.99 -5.35 6.46
N GLN A 85 -11.89 -6.34 6.49
CA GLN A 85 -11.64 -7.64 7.09
C GLN A 85 -12.10 -8.74 6.12
N PRO A 86 -11.27 -9.74 5.82
CA PRO A 86 -9.88 -9.90 6.28
C PRO A 86 -8.90 -8.91 5.62
N TYR A 87 -7.81 -8.56 6.32
CA TYR A 87 -6.75 -7.71 5.77
C TYR A 87 -5.39 -8.29 6.15
N GLN A 88 -4.50 -8.41 5.17
CA GLN A 88 -3.17 -8.96 5.35
C GLN A 88 -2.14 -8.13 4.59
N ILE A 89 -0.92 -8.07 5.13
CA ILE A 89 0.25 -7.50 4.45
C ILE A 89 1.23 -8.65 4.24
N GLU A 90 1.59 -8.91 2.98
CA GLU A 90 2.48 -10.00 2.58
C GLU A 90 3.73 -9.45 1.90
N CYS A 91 4.89 -10.00 2.26
CA CYS A 91 6.17 -9.59 1.69
C CYS A 91 6.38 -10.20 0.30
N LEU A 92 6.63 -9.36 -0.71
CA LEU A 92 6.99 -9.76 -2.08
C LEU A 92 8.49 -10.02 -2.23
N THR A 93 9.30 -9.44 -1.36
CA THR A 93 10.76 -9.65 -1.27
C THR A 93 11.14 -9.83 0.22
N PRO A 94 12.43 -10.08 0.56
CA PRO A 94 12.90 -9.80 1.91
C PRO A 94 12.69 -8.33 2.25
N VAL A 95 12.07 -8.05 3.40
CA VAL A 95 11.63 -6.72 3.79
C VAL A 95 12.23 -6.34 5.13
N LEU A 96 12.76 -5.13 5.24
CA LEU A 96 13.15 -4.50 6.50
C LEU A 96 12.13 -3.41 6.81
N VAL A 97 11.55 -3.46 8.00
CA VAL A 97 10.62 -2.43 8.49
C VAL A 97 11.07 -1.84 9.80
N ARG A 98 10.61 -0.63 10.07
CA ARG A 98 10.75 0.09 11.32
C ARG A 98 9.37 0.31 11.95
N GLU A 99 9.21 -0.04 13.22
CA GLU A 99 8.00 0.29 13.97
C GLU A 99 7.94 1.80 14.27
N ILE A 100 6.83 2.47 13.93
CA ILE A 100 6.62 3.90 14.18
C ILE A 100 5.30 4.15 14.95
N PRO A 101 5.25 5.12 15.88
CA PRO A 101 4.00 5.56 16.51
C PRO A 101 3.05 6.16 15.48
N LEU A 102 1.77 5.81 15.57
CA LEU A 102 0.72 6.60 14.91
C LEU A 102 0.60 7.94 15.65
N SER A 103 1.26 8.97 15.13
CA SER A 103 1.41 10.29 15.74
C SER A 103 1.32 11.39 14.68
N GLY A 104 1.26 12.65 15.12
CA GLY A 104 1.15 13.81 14.22
C GLY A 104 2.27 13.91 13.17
N ASP A 105 3.46 13.39 13.48
CA ASP A 105 4.60 13.43 12.57
C ASP A 105 4.40 12.53 11.32
N CYS A 106 3.43 11.61 11.37
CA CYS A 106 3.09 10.72 10.26
C CYS A 106 2.16 11.36 9.21
N VAL A 107 1.73 12.62 9.36
CA VAL A 107 0.74 13.25 8.46
C VAL A 107 1.17 13.16 6.98
N HIS A 108 2.44 13.43 6.67
CA HIS A 108 2.93 13.37 5.29
C HIS A 108 2.92 11.93 4.73
N LEU A 109 3.26 10.93 5.56
CA LEU A 109 3.23 9.51 5.19
C LEU A 109 1.79 9.03 4.98
N LEU A 110 0.86 9.45 5.84
CA LEU A 110 -0.57 9.14 5.72
C LEU A 110 -1.16 9.79 4.47
N LEU A 111 -0.83 11.05 4.19
CA LEU A 111 -1.27 11.73 2.99
C LEU A 111 -0.76 11.02 1.73
N SER A 112 0.53 10.65 1.71
CA SER A 112 1.11 9.88 0.61
C SER A 112 0.38 8.54 0.43
N HIS A 113 0.16 7.79 1.51
CA HIS A 113 -0.58 6.53 1.48
C HIS A 113 -1.99 6.70 0.88
N LEU A 114 -2.74 7.72 1.31
CA LEU A 114 -4.06 8.03 0.78
C LEU A 114 -4.04 8.37 -0.72
N GLN A 115 -3.09 9.20 -1.16
CA GLN A 115 -2.94 9.54 -2.57
C GLN A 115 -2.64 8.30 -3.43
N GLN A 116 -1.79 7.38 -2.94
CA GLN A 116 -1.53 6.13 -3.64
C GLN A 116 -2.77 5.22 -3.71
N MET A 117 -3.55 5.14 -2.62
CA MET A 117 -4.81 4.40 -2.64
C MET A 117 -5.82 4.99 -3.65
N GLU A 118 -5.91 6.31 -3.75
CA GLU A 118 -6.79 6.99 -4.71
C GLU A 118 -6.37 6.70 -6.16
N ILE A 119 -5.07 6.71 -6.44
CA ILE A 119 -4.57 6.32 -7.77
C ILE A 119 -4.94 4.87 -8.07
N LEU A 120 -4.71 3.94 -7.13
CA LEU A 120 -5.08 2.53 -7.29
C LEU A 120 -6.59 2.33 -7.50
N LEU A 121 -7.43 3.11 -6.82
CA LEU A 121 -8.87 3.11 -7.03
C LEU A 121 -9.25 3.59 -8.44
N SER A 122 -8.60 4.64 -8.92
CA SER A 122 -8.83 5.14 -10.28
C SER A 122 -8.40 4.11 -11.34
N LEU A 123 -7.28 3.42 -11.13
CA LEU A 123 -6.84 2.29 -11.97
C LEU A 123 -7.87 1.16 -11.97
N ALA A 124 -8.40 0.78 -10.81
CA ALA A 124 -9.41 -0.26 -10.70
C ALA A 124 -10.72 0.08 -11.42
N SER A 125 -11.04 1.37 -11.58
CA SER A 125 -12.26 1.85 -12.25
C SER A 125 -12.23 1.79 -13.78
N ILE A 126 -11.05 1.64 -14.39
CA ILE A 126 -10.90 1.56 -15.85
C ILE A 126 -11.59 0.28 -16.35
N LYS A 127 -12.44 0.40 -17.36
CA LYS A 127 -13.29 -0.71 -17.83
C LYS A 127 -12.50 -1.83 -18.51
N GLN A 128 -11.55 -1.48 -19.37
CA GLN A 128 -10.80 -2.45 -20.17
C GLN A 128 -9.59 -3.00 -19.41
N ALA A 129 -9.46 -4.33 -19.35
CA ALA A 129 -8.38 -4.97 -18.60
C ALA A 129 -6.98 -4.70 -19.18
N SER A 130 -6.86 -4.50 -20.50
CA SER A 130 -5.60 -4.10 -21.15
C SER A 130 -5.12 -2.75 -20.64
N ASP A 131 -6.04 -1.80 -20.57
CA ASP A 131 -5.76 -0.42 -20.19
C ASP A 131 -5.46 -0.32 -18.69
N ARG A 132 -6.19 -1.11 -17.87
CA ARG A 132 -5.85 -1.30 -16.45
C ARG A 132 -4.43 -1.81 -16.27
N LEU A 133 -4.06 -2.84 -17.02
CA LEU A 133 -2.74 -3.44 -16.89
C LEU A 133 -1.65 -2.45 -17.32
N MET A 134 -1.83 -1.76 -18.45
CA MET A 134 -0.87 -0.75 -18.91
C MET A 134 -0.72 0.38 -17.90
N SER A 135 -1.84 0.92 -17.40
CA SER A 135 -1.84 2.00 -16.41
C SER A 135 -1.22 1.56 -15.08
N LEU A 136 -1.41 0.30 -14.67
CA LEU A 136 -0.72 -0.29 -13.52
C LEU A 136 0.80 -0.33 -13.74
N LEU A 137 1.27 -0.77 -14.92
CA LEU A 137 2.70 -0.81 -15.23
C LEU A 137 3.32 0.59 -15.26
N GLU A 138 2.61 1.58 -15.82
CA GLU A 138 3.05 2.98 -15.80
C GLU A 138 3.17 3.50 -14.36
N TRP A 139 2.15 3.28 -13.53
CA TRP A 139 2.20 3.66 -12.11
C TRP A 139 3.35 2.97 -11.36
N LEU A 140 3.55 1.67 -11.58
CA LEU A 140 4.67 0.93 -10.99
C LEU A 140 6.02 1.46 -11.46
N SER A 141 6.15 1.84 -12.73
CA SER A 141 7.39 2.41 -13.27
C SER A 141 7.72 3.76 -12.64
N GLN A 142 6.72 4.59 -12.36
CA GLN A 142 6.91 5.89 -11.72
C GLN A 142 7.29 5.76 -10.24
N ARG A 143 6.72 4.76 -9.54
CA ARG A 143 6.97 4.55 -8.11
C ARG A 143 8.22 3.75 -7.80
N PHE A 144 8.47 2.72 -8.59
CA PHE A 144 9.46 1.67 -8.30
C PHE A 144 10.33 1.32 -9.50
N GLY A 145 10.22 2.08 -10.60
CA GLY A 145 11.00 1.84 -11.80
C GLY A 145 12.38 2.50 -11.72
N GLU A 146 13.39 1.78 -12.22
CA GLU A 146 14.71 2.33 -12.47
C GLU A 146 14.88 2.61 -13.96
N LEU A 147 15.24 3.85 -14.32
CA LEU A 147 15.44 4.23 -15.71
C LEU A 147 16.73 3.59 -16.27
N ASN A 148 16.64 3.03 -17.46
CA ASN A 148 17.77 2.58 -18.27
C ASN A 148 17.64 3.07 -19.72
N ASP A 149 18.60 2.69 -20.57
CA ASP A 149 18.65 3.10 -21.98
C ASP A 149 17.43 2.70 -22.81
N GLN A 150 16.62 1.75 -22.34
CA GLN A 150 15.46 1.20 -23.05
C GLN A 150 14.11 1.60 -22.44
N GLY A 151 14.09 2.16 -21.24
CA GLY A 151 12.88 2.51 -20.50
C GLY A 151 13.02 2.27 -19.00
N TYR A 152 11.92 1.91 -18.33
CA TYR A 152 11.89 1.72 -16.89
C TYR A 152 11.85 0.25 -16.53
N VAL A 153 12.81 -0.21 -15.73
CA VAL A 153 12.80 -1.56 -15.14
C VAL A 153 11.98 -1.50 -13.87
N ILE A 154 10.83 -2.16 -13.87
CA ILE A 154 10.01 -2.36 -12.67
C ILE A 154 10.60 -3.54 -11.90
N ASP A 155 11.29 -3.25 -10.80
CA ASP A 155 12.01 -4.26 -10.00
C ASP A 155 11.11 -5.01 -8.99
N VAL A 156 9.83 -4.64 -8.91
CA VAL A 156 8.84 -5.35 -8.09
C VAL A 156 8.57 -6.74 -8.71
N PRO A 157 8.79 -7.85 -7.97
CA PRO A 157 8.58 -9.19 -8.51
C PRO A 157 7.08 -9.51 -8.56
N LEU A 158 6.46 -9.29 -9.72
CA LEU A 158 5.02 -9.47 -9.91
C LEU A 158 4.72 -10.65 -10.82
N THR A 159 4.27 -11.74 -10.21
CA THR A 159 3.68 -12.86 -10.95
C THR A 159 2.41 -12.42 -11.69
N HIS A 160 2.04 -13.15 -12.74
CA HIS A 160 0.78 -12.88 -13.45
C HIS A 160 -0.44 -13.01 -12.52
N GLN A 161 -0.35 -13.87 -11.50
CA GLN A 161 -1.39 -14.02 -10.49
C GLN A 161 -1.52 -12.75 -9.64
N SER A 162 -0.41 -12.23 -9.09
CA SER A 162 -0.43 -10.99 -8.31
C SER A 162 -0.88 -9.78 -9.14
N ILE A 163 -0.53 -9.72 -10.42
CA ILE A 163 -1.03 -8.68 -11.33
C ILE A 163 -2.55 -8.82 -11.49
N SER A 164 -3.06 -10.04 -11.67
CA SER A 164 -4.49 -10.29 -11.82
C SER A 164 -5.29 -9.88 -10.58
N GLU A 165 -4.73 -10.08 -9.39
CA GLU A 165 -5.30 -9.69 -8.11
C GLU A 165 -5.30 -8.15 -7.92
N LEU A 166 -4.34 -7.43 -8.50
CA LEU A 166 -4.27 -5.96 -8.47
C LEU A 166 -5.25 -5.30 -9.42
N ILE A 167 -5.46 -5.87 -10.61
CA ILE A 167 -6.32 -5.26 -11.64
C ILE A 167 -7.72 -5.86 -11.71
N GLY A 168 -8.09 -6.74 -10.77
CA GLY A 168 -9.39 -7.41 -10.77
C GLY A 168 -9.65 -8.15 -12.09
N SER A 169 -8.74 -9.03 -12.48
CA SER A 169 -8.87 -9.86 -13.70
C SER A 169 -8.46 -11.30 -13.42
N THR A 170 -8.44 -12.14 -14.46
CA THR A 170 -7.95 -13.52 -14.33
C THR A 170 -6.49 -13.62 -14.76
N ARG A 171 -5.74 -14.55 -14.17
CA ARG A 171 -4.36 -14.86 -14.57
C ARG A 171 -4.24 -15.15 -16.08
N VAL A 172 -5.23 -15.82 -16.67
CA VAL A 172 -5.27 -16.12 -18.11
C VAL A 172 -5.37 -14.83 -18.93
N THR A 173 -6.26 -13.91 -18.52
CA THR A 173 -6.42 -12.60 -19.17
C THR A 173 -5.14 -11.78 -19.08
N VAL A 174 -4.53 -11.70 -17.91
CA VAL A 174 -3.24 -11.02 -17.69
C VAL A 174 -2.15 -11.60 -18.58
N THR A 175 -2.02 -12.94 -18.61
CA THR A 175 -1.00 -13.61 -19.44
C THR A 175 -1.18 -13.25 -20.92
N ARG A 176 -2.41 -13.27 -21.42
CA ARG A 176 -2.71 -12.90 -22.81
C ARG A 176 -2.35 -11.44 -23.11
N ILE A 177 -2.67 -10.52 -22.19
CA ILE A 177 -2.37 -9.09 -22.35
C ILE A 177 -0.85 -8.85 -22.32
N LEU A 178 -0.12 -9.41 -21.36
CA LEU A 178 1.34 -9.26 -21.27
C LEU A 178 2.03 -9.78 -22.53
N ASN A 179 1.63 -10.96 -23.03
CA ASN A 179 2.17 -11.51 -24.28
C ASN A 179 1.81 -10.66 -25.52
N GLN A 180 0.69 -9.94 -25.48
CA GLN A 180 0.35 -8.98 -26.54
C GLN A 180 1.24 -7.74 -26.47
N LEU A 181 1.40 -7.14 -25.28
CA LEU A 181 2.27 -5.98 -25.06
C LEU A 181 3.73 -6.26 -25.42
N GLU A 182 4.22 -7.46 -25.12
CA GLU A 182 5.58 -7.89 -25.47
C GLU A 182 5.76 -8.06 -26.99
N ARG A 183 4.76 -8.65 -27.69
CA ARG A 183 4.76 -8.71 -29.17
C ARG A 183 4.70 -7.32 -29.81
N GLU A 184 4.00 -6.39 -29.18
CA GLU A 184 3.95 -4.97 -29.58
C GLU A 184 5.20 -4.19 -29.17
N SER A 185 6.21 -4.84 -28.57
CA SER A 185 7.42 -4.21 -28.06
C SER A 185 7.18 -3.11 -27.02
N LYS A 186 6.01 -3.04 -26.39
CA LYS A 186 5.71 -2.08 -25.31
C LYS A 186 6.39 -2.46 -24.01
N ILE A 187 6.55 -3.76 -23.78
CA ILE A 187 7.25 -4.30 -22.61
C ILE A 187 8.24 -5.37 -23.03
N GLN A 188 9.10 -5.75 -22.09
CA GLN A 188 9.88 -6.98 -22.16
C GLN A 188 9.83 -7.66 -20.80
N GLN A 189 9.49 -8.95 -20.78
CA GLN A 189 9.52 -9.74 -19.56
C GLN A 189 10.96 -10.13 -19.24
N LEU A 190 11.38 -9.87 -18.00
CA LEU A 190 12.73 -10.16 -17.52
C LEU A 190 12.71 -11.34 -16.53
N ARG A 191 13.90 -11.79 -16.13
CA ARG A 191 14.04 -12.82 -15.10
C ARG A 191 13.41 -12.36 -13.78
N GLN A 192 12.96 -13.34 -12.98
CA GLN A 192 12.39 -13.12 -11.63
C GLN A 192 11.09 -12.29 -11.62
N HIS A 193 10.29 -12.35 -12.70
CA HIS A 193 9.01 -11.63 -12.83
C HIS A 193 9.14 -10.11 -12.83
N ARG A 194 10.28 -9.59 -13.29
CA ARG A 194 10.49 -8.16 -13.51
C ARG A 194 10.06 -7.80 -14.92
N ILE A 195 9.69 -6.54 -15.13
CA ILE A 195 9.20 -6.05 -16.41
C ILE A 195 9.97 -4.79 -16.78
N LEU A 196 10.52 -4.76 -17.99
CA LEU A 196 10.98 -3.52 -18.61
C LEU A 196 9.80 -2.91 -19.35
N LEU A 197 9.36 -1.73 -18.92
CA LEU A 197 8.40 -0.89 -19.64
C LEU A 197 9.18 0.02 -20.58
N ARG A 198 8.96 -0.11 -21.90
CA ARG A 198 9.70 0.72 -22.86
C ARG A 198 9.23 2.16 -22.78
N SER A 199 10.19 3.08 -22.71
CA SER A 199 9.89 4.50 -22.85
C SER A 199 9.92 4.86 -24.33
N PHE A 200 8.81 5.37 -24.86
CA PHE A 200 8.80 5.98 -26.18
C PHE A 200 9.40 7.38 -26.05
N VAL A 201 10.72 7.46 -25.92
CA VAL A 201 11.42 8.72 -26.23
C VAL A 201 11.30 8.87 -27.73
N ASN A 202 10.30 9.64 -28.19
CA ASN A 202 10.20 10.08 -29.58
C ASN A 202 11.57 10.64 -30.00
N ARG A 203 12.25 9.95 -30.91
CA ARG A 203 13.33 10.53 -31.72
C ARG A 203 12.73 11.12 -32.99
#